data_AF-Q2NG30-F1
#
_entry.id   AF-Q2NG30-F1
#
_cell.length_a   1.000
_cell.length_b   1.000
_cell.length_c   1.000
_cell.angle_alpha   90.00
_cell.angle_beta   90.00
_cell.angle_gamma   90.00
#
_symmetry.space_group_name_H-M   'P 1'
#
loop_
_entity.id
_entity.type
_entity.pdbx_description
1 polymer ?
#
loop_
_entity_poly.entity_id
_entity_poly.type
_entity_poly.pdbx_seq_one_letter_code
_entity_poly.pdbx_strand_id
1 'polypeptide(L)'
;MYKIVRTRRMFHLHIVSLFTFVLLDIVFIVIGPFTHTSMELKFIYIFDKITCFLLILDLLVIYKYSKEENISFAKHHILDIISIVPIELFYPLGLLRFLKLYKIYKILVPNNDRLKNKGYILENLLFISIIFTIIYFFIVSSFIGHYDYGFNGLFESLWFDIVSMTTVGYGDIVPLRFISKIFTLFTIIMGVFLISIFTAYLTTKYNEKPMRNKRRYVFKYVDGLEKATDEIEDKFMKIEDKLSSIKKDVSYLEDNMDEVIKLIKK
;
A
#
# COMPACT_ATOMS: atom_id res chain seq x y z
N MET A 1 1.29 12.29 17.65
CA MET A 1 1.29 11.73 19.02
C MET A 1 -0.16 11.42 19.43
N TYR A 2 -0.68 10.27 18.99
CA TYR A 2 -2.03 9.80 19.29
C TYR A 2 -2.05 9.11 20.66
N LYS A 3 -2.48 9.81 21.71
CA LYS A 3 -2.82 9.17 23.00
C LYS A 3 -4.35 9.06 23.12
N ILE A 4 -4.95 8.30 22.21
CA ILE A 4 -6.32 7.78 22.37
C ILE A 4 -6.17 6.32 22.80
N VAL A 5 -5.92 6.13 24.09
CA VAL A 5 -5.96 4.83 24.79
C VAL A 5 -7.37 4.57 25.34
N ARG A 6 -8.42 5.14 24.72
CA ARG A 6 -9.80 4.78 25.05
C ARG A 6 -10.30 3.79 24.01
N THR A 7 -10.05 2.52 24.34
CA THR A 7 -10.48 1.30 23.65
C THR A 7 -10.24 1.28 22.13
N ARG A 8 -9.04 0.82 21.75
CA ARG A 8 -8.64 0.48 20.36
C ARG A 8 -9.75 -0.22 19.55
N ARG A 9 -10.59 -1.02 20.21
CA ARG A 9 -11.77 -1.69 19.63
C ARG A 9 -12.91 -0.74 19.23
N MET A 10 -13.25 0.26 20.05
CA MET A 10 -14.30 1.24 19.75
C MET A 10 -13.91 2.15 18.59
N PHE A 11 -12.64 2.55 18.51
CA PHE A 11 -12.11 3.33 17.39
C PHE A 11 -12.15 2.53 16.07
N HIS A 12 -11.74 1.26 16.09
CA HIS A 12 -11.86 0.38 14.93
C HIS A 12 -13.32 0.16 14.50
N LEU A 13 -14.24 -0.05 15.44
CA LEU A 13 -15.67 -0.22 15.12
C LEU A 13 -16.29 1.04 14.51
N HIS A 14 -15.94 2.22 15.03
CA HIS A 14 -16.41 3.49 14.48
C HIS A 14 -15.93 3.69 13.02
N ILE A 15 -14.65 3.39 12.77
CA ILE A 15 -14.06 3.47 11.44
C ILE A 15 -14.70 2.48 10.47
N VAL A 16 -14.90 1.22 10.90
CA VAL A 16 -15.55 0.19 10.07
C VAL A 16 -17.00 0.57 9.77
N SER A 17 -17.71 1.14 10.74
CA SER A 17 -19.07 1.67 10.54
C SER A 17 -19.09 2.78 9.47
N LEU A 18 -18.26 3.82 9.61
CA LEU A 18 -18.16 4.89 8.62
C LEU A 18 -17.82 4.36 7.22
N PHE A 19 -16.92 3.37 7.14
CA PHE A 19 -16.60 2.70 5.89
C PHE A 19 -17.81 2.00 5.27
N THR A 20 -18.58 1.24 6.06
CA THR A 20 -19.78 0.57 5.55
C THR A 20 -20.84 1.55 5.05
N PHE A 21 -21.01 2.70 5.74
CA PHE A 21 -21.93 3.75 5.28
C PHE A 21 -21.48 4.37 3.96
N VAL A 22 -20.18 4.64 3.79
CA VAL A 22 -19.63 5.17 2.53
C VAL A 22 -19.78 4.16 1.38
N LEU A 23 -19.56 2.87 1.63
CA LEU A 23 -19.81 1.85 0.60
C LEU A 23 -21.28 1.78 0.19
N LEU A 24 -22.18 1.86 1.16
CA LEU A 24 -23.62 1.78 0.91
C LEU A 24 -24.13 3.04 0.18
N ASP A 25 -23.57 4.21 0.48
CA ASP A 25 -23.77 5.46 -0.27
C ASP A 25 -23.37 5.31 -1.73
N ILE A 26 -22.20 4.70 -2.00
CA ILE A 26 -21.71 4.44 -3.35
C ILE A 26 -22.65 3.50 -4.11
N VAL A 27 -23.14 2.43 -3.48
CA VAL A 27 -24.11 1.51 -4.10
C VAL A 27 -25.38 2.25 -4.49
N PHE A 28 -25.91 3.09 -3.61
CA PHE A 28 -27.09 3.90 -3.92
C PHE A 28 -26.85 4.92 -5.03
N ILE A 29 -25.65 5.47 -5.13
CA ILE A 29 -25.26 6.34 -6.25
C ILE A 29 -25.23 5.56 -7.57
N VAL A 30 -24.68 4.34 -7.58
CA VAL A 30 -24.62 3.49 -8.78
C VAL A 30 -26.02 3.13 -9.28
N ILE A 31 -26.94 2.87 -8.36
CA ILE A 31 -28.32 2.48 -8.67
C ILE A 31 -29.21 3.69 -8.99
N GLY A 32 -28.93 4.85 -8.39
CA GLY A 32 -29.78 6.05 -8.45
C GLY A 32 -30.19 6.50 -9.87
N PRO A 33 -29.31 6.52 -10.87
CA PRO A 33 -29.69 6.87 -12.25
C PRO A 33 -30.73 5.92 -12.88
N PHE A 34 -30.86 4.70 -12.36
CA PHE A 34 -31.77 3.67 -12.90
C PHE A 34 -33.06 3.54 -12.08
N THR A 35 -33.23 4.31 -10.99
CA THR A 35 -34.47 4.32 -10.22
C THR A 35 -35.47 5.30 -10.83
N HIS A 36 -36.65 4.80 -11.15
CA HIS A 36 -37.69 5.58 -11.83
C HIS A 36 -38.69 6.22 -10.85
N THR A 37 -38.72 5.78 -9.59
CA THR A 37 -39.67 6.31 -8.60
C THR A 37 -39.09 7.49 -7.82
N SER A 38 -39.89 8.56 -7.71
CA SER A 38 -39.52 9.76 -6.94
C SER A 38 -39.29 9.49 -5.46
N MET A 39 -39.83 8.38 -4.92
CA MET A 39 -39.62 7.95 -3.54
C MET A 39 -38.24 7.32 -3.31
N GLU A 40 -37.75 6.50 -4.24
CA GLU A 40 -36.41 5.89 -4.17
C GLU A 40 -35.31 6.95 -4.27
N LEU A 41 -35.46 7.92 -5.19
CA LEU A 41 -34.53 9.04 -5.33
C LEU A 41 -34.47 9.90 -4.05
N LYS A 42 -35.62 10.15 -3.41
CA LYS A 42 -35.67 10.85 -2.11
C LYS A 42 -34.96 10.07 -1.02
N PHE A 43 -35.10 8.76 -1.00
CA PHE A 43 -34.41 7.91 -0.02
C PHE A 43 -32.89 7.96 -0.20
N ILE A 44 -32.40 7.82 -1.43
CA ILE A 44 -30.96 7.94 -1.77
C ILE A 44 -30.43 9.30 -1.32
N TYR A 45 -31.20 10.35 -1.58
CA TYR A 45 -30.83 11.70 -1.23
C TYR A 45 -30.76 11.94 0.30
N ILE A 46 -31.72 11.41 1.05
CA ILE A 46 -31.71 11.43 2.52
C ILE A 46 -30.49 10.65 3.05
N PHE A 47 -30.16 9.52 2.44
CA PHE A 47 -29.03 8.70 2.83
C PHE A 47 -27.68 9.42 2.62
N ASP A 48 -27.49 10.15 1.52
CA ASP A 48 -26.27 10.95 1.31
C ASP A 48 -26.17 12.08 2.35
N LYS A 49 -27.29 12.76 2.67
CA LYS A 49 -27.30 13.79 3.74
C LYS A 49 -26.85 13.21 5.08
N ILE A 50 -27.34 12.02 5.44
CA ILE A 50 -26.91 11.31 6.67
C ILE A 50 -25.41 11.00 6.61
N THR A 51 -24.93 10.49 5.48
CA THR A 51 -23.51 10.15 5.29
C THR A 51 -22.62 11.39 5.40
N CYS A 52 -22.97 12.49 4.74
CA CYS A 52 -22.25 13.76 4.86
C CYS A 52 -22.24 14.28 6.29
N PHE A 53 -23.36 14.20 7.01
CA PHE A 53 -23.43 14.59 8.41
C PHE A 53 -22.47 13.77 9.29
N LEU A 54 -22.42 12.44 9.10
CA LEU A 54 -21.46 11.58 9.80
C LEU A 54 -20.00 11.94 9.49
N LEU A 55 -19.69 12.27 8.23
CA LEU A 55 -18.34 12.70 7.83
C LEU A 55 -17.94 14.05 8.42
N ILE A 56 -18.88 14.99 8.57
CA ILE A 56 -18.66 16.26 9.26
C ILE A 56 -18.35 16.01 10.73
N LEU A 57 -19.12 15.17 11.41
CA LEU A 57 -18.86 14.83 12.82
C LEU A 57 -17.47 14.22 13.02
N ASP A 58 -17.07 13.31 12.13
CA ASP A 58 -15.73 12.71 12.13
C ASP A 58 -14.63 13.78 11.96
N LEU A 59 -14.80 14.70 11.00
CA LEU A 59 -13.85 15.80 10.79
C LEU A 59 -13.78 16.75 11.99
N LEU A 60 -14.91 17.06 12.63
CA LEU A 60 -14.96 17.90 13.84
C LEU A 60 -14.28 17.23 15.04
N VAL A 61 -14.47 15.92 15.20
CA VAL A 61 -13.76 15.13 16.21
C VAL A 61 -12.26 15.20 15.95
N ILE A 62 -11.81 14.93 14.72
CA ILE A 62 -10.39 14.99 14.33
C ILE A 62 -9.82 16.39 14.57
N TYR A 63 -10.54 17.44 14.19
CA TYR A 63 -10.15 18.83 14.42
C TYR A 63 -9.97 19.15 15.90
N LYS A 64 -10.94 18.79 16.76
CA LYS A 64 -10.88 19.05 18.20
C LYS A 64 -9.71 18.34 18.90
N TYR A 65 -9.30 17.19 18.38
CA TYR A 65 -8.14 16.45 18.90
C TYR A 65 -6.83 16.85 18.24
N SER A 66 -6.87 17.52 17.09
CA SER A 66 -5.70 18.10 16.46
C SER A 66 -5.28 19.35 17.22
N LYS A 67 -4.00 19.43 17.60
CA LYS A 67 -3.40 20.64 18.18
C LYS A 67 -2.92 21.62 17.11
N GLU A 68 -3.30 21.40 15.85
CA GLU A 68 -2.87 22.21 14.72
C GLU A 68 -3.69 23.49 14.59
N GLU A 69 -3.05 24.56 14.10
CA GLU A 69 -3.73 25.78 13.71
C GLU A 69 -4.65 25.54 12.51
N ASN A 70 -5.75 26.30 12.42
CA ASN A 70 -6.84 26.10 11.47
C ASN A 70 -6.39 25.94 10.02
N ILE A 71 -5.41 26.75 9.57
CA ILE A 71 -4.91 26.74 8.19
C ILE A 71 -4.05 25.50 7.93
N SER A 72 -3.24 25.10 8.91
CA SER A 72 -2.39 23.89 8.81
C SER A 72 -3.27 22.64 8.77
N PHE A 73 -4.27 22.59 9.64
CA PHE A 73 -5.26 21.51 9.67
C PHE A 73 -6.00 21.38 8.33
N ALA A 74 -6.50 22.49 7.79
CA ALA A 74 -7.22 22.49 6.52
C ALA A 74 -6.36 21.93 5.38
N LYS A 75 -5.05 22.23 5.34
CA LYS A 75 -4.12 21.70 4.34
C LYS A 75 -3.87 20.20 4.49
N HIS A 76 -3.73 19.69 5.71
CA HIS A 76 -3.57 18.25 5.95
C HIS A 76 -4.86 17.45 5.66
N HIS A 77 -6.03 18.09 5.76
CA HIS A 77 -7.34 17.46 5.66
C HIS A 77 -8.16 17.92 4.44
N ILE A 78 -7.51 18.47 3.39
CA ILE A 78 -8.18 18.95 2.16
C ILE A 78 -9.12 17.88 1.59
N LEU A 79 -8.64 16.63 1.51
CA LEU A 79 -9.44 15.55 0.95
C LEU A 79 -10.65 15.18 1.83
N ASP A 80 -10.53 15.29 3.16
CA ASP A 80 -11.64 15.09 4.11
C ASP A 80 -12.70 16.19 3.95
N ILE A 81 -12.28 17.42 3.64
CA ILE A 81 -13.18 18.55 3.41
C ILE A 81 -13.91 18.42 2.07
N ILE A 82 -13.21 18.07 0.98
CA ILE A 82 -13.84 17.90 -0.34
C ILE A 82 -14.85 16.74 -0.32
N SER A 83 -14.62 15.73 0.51
CA SER A 83 -15.51 14.56 0.66
C SER A 83 -16.88 14.87 1.27
N ILE A 84 -17.05 16.04 1.91
CA ILE A 84 -18.27 16.42 2.65
C ILE A 84 -19.35 17.03 1.73
N VAL A 85 -19.01 17.37 0.49
CA VAL A 85 -19.92 18.10 -0.42
C VAL A 85 -21.17 17.27 -0.76
N PRO A 86 -22.39 17.75 -0.41
CA PRO A 86 -23.65 17.00 -0.62
C PRO A 86 -24.10 16.95 -2.08
N ILE A 87 -24.92 15.95 -2.43
CA ILE A 87 -25.37 15.70 -3.82
C ILE A 87 -26.06 16.88 -4.48
N GLU A 88 -26.87 17.58 -3.71
CA GLU A 88 -27.79 18.63 -4.15
C GLU A 88 -27.09 19.77 -4.89
N LEU A 89 -25.80 20.02 -4.59
CA LEU A 89 -25.11 21.20 -5.06
C LEU A 89 -24.53 21.05 -6.48
N PHE A 90 -24.24 19.81 -6.94
CA PHE A 90 -23.64 19.56 -8.25
C PHE A 90 -23.94 18.15 -8.81
N TYR A 91 -25.07 17.99 -9.51
CA TYR A 91 -25.48 16.72 -10.14
C TYR A 91 -24.46 16.12 -11.14
N PRO A 92 -23.67 16.89 -11.92
CA PRO A 92 -22.64 16.31 -12.81
C PRO A 92 -21.26 16.10 -12.14
N LEU A 93 -20.98 16.72 -10.98
CA LEU A 93 -19.71 16.55 -10.25
C LEU A 93 -19.76 15.45 -9.18
N GLY A 94 -20.70 14.51 -9.30
CA GLY A 94 -20.74 13.29 -8.47
C GLY A 94 -19.39 12.55 -8.42
N LEU A 95 -18.54 12.76 -9.43
CA LEU A 95 -17.17 12.25 -9.50
C LEU A 95 -16.25 12.71 -8.35
N LEU A 96 -16.45 13.92 -7.80
CA LEU A 96 -15.64 14.43 -6.68
C LEU A 96 -15.80 13.59 -5.40
N ARG A 97 -16.89 12.82 -5.29
CA ARG A 97 -17.14 11.94 -4.15
C ARG A 97 -16.25 10.71 -4.14
N PHE A 98 -15.54 10.38 -5.23
CA PHE A 98 -14.54 9.30 -5.21
C PHE A 98 -13.31 9.65 -4.41
N LEU A 99 -13.14 10.93 -4.05
CA LEU A 99 -12.23 11.30 -3.00
C LEU A 99 -12.65 10.65 -1.68
N LYS A 100 -13.94 10.42 -1.35
CA LYS A 100 -14.34 9.67 -0.13
C LYS A 100 -13.63 8.32 0.00
N LEU A 101 -13.26 7.69 -1.11
CA LEU A 101 -12.52 6.44 -1.11
C LEU A 101 -11.09 6.58 -0.54
N TYR A 102 -10.40 7.73 -0.60
CA TYR A 102 -9.08 7.85 0.06
C TYR A 102 -9.19 7.63 1.59
N LYS A 103 -10.38 7.80 2.20
CA LYS A 103 -10.57 7.42 3.60
C LYS A 103 -10.31 5.93 3.80
N ILE A 104 -10.66 5.08 2.82
CA ILE A 104 -10.33 3.64 2.81
C ILE A 104 -8.82 3.44 2.92
N TYR A 105 -8.04 4.18 2.12
CA TYR A 105 -6.58 4.16 2.19
C TYR A 105 -6.06 4.59 3.56
N LYS A 106 -6.58 5.70 4.13
CA LYS A 106 -6.20 6.20 5.46
C LYS A 106 -6.52 5.21 6.59
N ILE A 107 -7.59 4.42 6.43
CA ILE A 107 -8.03 3.39 7.38
C ILE A 107 -7.12 2.15 7.31
N LEU A 108 -6.77 1.73 6.10
CA LEU A 108 -6.02 0.48 5.84
C LEU A 108 -4.51 0.64 5.94
N VAL A 109 -3.98 1.87 5.90
CA VAL A 109 -2.57 2.19 6.14
C VAL A 109 -2.43 2.87 7.52
N PRO A 110 -2.43 2.11 8.63
CA PRO A 110 -2.28 2.68 9.96
C PRO A 110 -0.90 3.32 10.16
N ASN A 111 -0.90 4.54 10.69
CA ASN A 111 0.27 5.44 10.74
C ASN A 111 1.33 5.07 11.80
N ASN A 112 1.14 4.03 12.63
CA ASN A 112 2.08 3.68 13.71
C ASN A 112 2.38 2.17 13.75
N ASP A 113 3.68 1.86 13.76
CA ASP A 113 4.36 0.61 14.15
C ASP A 113 4.16 -0.66 13.30
N ARG A 114 3.08 -0.79 12.51
CA ARG A 114 2.89 -1.93 11.57
C ARG A 114 3.60 -1.76 10.23
N LEU A 115 4.04 -0.54 9.93
CA LEU A 115 4.70 -0.15 8.67
C LEU A 115 6.14 -0.66 8.52
N LYS A 116 6.75 -1.25 9.57
CA LYS A 116 8.11 -1.82 9.47
C LYS A 116 8.14 -3.09 8.61
N ASN A 117 7.01 -3.79 8.47
CA ASN A 117 6.90 -4.93 7.55
C ASN A 117 6.48 -4.45 6.15
N LYS A 118 7.47 -4.21 5.28
CA LYS A 118 7.26 -3.81 3.87
C LYS A 118 6.28 -4.72 3.12
N GLY A 119 6.23 -6.02 3.44
CA GLY A 119 5.30 -6.97 2.83
C GLY A 119 3.83 -6.73 3.18
N TYR A 120 3.52 -6.33 4.41
CA TYR A 120 2.14 -6.07 4.87
C TYR A 120 1.55 -4.80 4.23
N ILE A 121 2.40 -3.79 3.99
CA ILE A 121 1.99 -2.56 3.30
C ILE A 121 1.61 -2.86 1.84
N LEU A 122 2.43 -3.65 1.15
CA LEU A 122 2.20 -3.97 -0.26
C LEU A 122 0.91 -4.78 -0.44
N GLU A 123 0.67 -5.78 0.41
CA GLU A 123 -0.56 -6.59 0.38
C GLU A 123 -1.82 -5.74 0.62
N ASN A 124 -1.81 -4.86 1.63
CA ASN A 124 -2.93 -3.96 1.89
C ASN A 124 -3.13 -2.96 0.75
N LEU A 125 -2.06 -2.40 0.19
CA LEU A 125 -2.14 -1.43 -0.91
C LEU A 125 -2.76 -2.05 -2.17
N LEU A 126 -2.40 -3.31 -2.47
CA LEU A 126 -2.97 -4.06 -3.58
C LEU A 126 -4.46 -4.32 -3.38
N PHE A 127 -4.84 -4.80 -2.20
CA PHE A 127 -6.24 -5.05 -1.87
C PHE A 127 -7.09 -3.77 -1.97
N ILE A 128 -6.55 -2.64 -1.48
CA ILE A 128 -7.16 -1.32 -1.63
C ILE A 128 -7.31 -0.97 -3.11
N SER A 129 -6.23 -1.09 -3.90
CA SER A 129 -6.26 -0.73 -5.32
C SER A 129 -7.33 -1.51 -6.09
N ILE A 130 -7.49 -2.82 -5.80
CA ILE A 130 -8.50 -3.67 -6.42
C ILE A 130 -9.91 -3.19 -6.06
N ILE A 131 -10.19 -2.91 -4.78
CA ILE A 131 -11.49 -2.41 -4.34
C ILE A 131 -11.83 -1.08 -5.02
N PHE A 132 -10.88 -0.17 -5.07
CA PHE A 132 -11.05 1.13 -5.74
C PHE A 132 -11.36 0.97 -7.22
N THR A 133 -10.64 0.08 -7.91
CA THR A 133 -10.84 -0.19 -9.32
C THR A 133 -12.22 -0.81 -9.58
N ILE A 134 -12.67 -1.77 -8.75
CA ILE A 134 -14.02 -2.36 -8.86
C ILE A 134 -15.08 -1.28 -8.67
N ILE A 135 -14.96 -0.47 -7.62
CA ILE A 135 -15.91 0.63 -7.36
C ILE A 135 -15.95 1.58 -8.56
N TYR A 136 -14.78 2.03 -9.04
CA TYR A 136 -14.65 2.89 -10.21
C TYR A 136 -15.36 2.32 -11.44
N PHE A 137 -15.24 1.01 -11.70
CA PHE A 137 -15.95 0.37 -12.81
C PHE A 137 -17.46 0.49 -12.66
N PHE A 138 -18.03 0.09 -11.52
CA PHE A 138 -19.49 0.17 -11.31
C PHE A 138 -20.05 1.59 -11.50
N ILE A 139 -19.29 2.59 -11.11
CA ILE A 139 -19.63 4.00 -11.32
C ILE A 139 -19.62 4.36 -12.81
N VAL A 140 -18.53 4.04 -13.51
CA VAL A 140 -18.40 4.38 -14.92
C VAL A 140 -19.46 3.65 -15.73
N SER A 141 -19.72 2.37 -15.44
CA SER A 141 -20.80 1.61 -16.07
C SER A 141 -22.16 2.24 -15.78
N SER A 142 -22.42 2.71 -14.57
CA SER A 142 -23.68 3.41 -14.22
C SER A 142 -23.84 4.72 -15.01
N PHE A 143 -22.77 5.52 -15.10
CA PHE A 143 -22.77 6.76 -15.86
C PHE A 143 -22.99 6.51 -17.36
N ILE A 144 -22.20 5.63 -17.96
CA ILE A 144 -22.28 5.31 -19.38
C ILE A 144 -23.64 4.67 -19.70
N GLY A 145 -24.09 3.70 -18.90
CA GLY A 145 -25.35 2.98 -19.10
C GLY A 145 -26.60 3.85 -18.96
N HIS A 146 -26.50 5.00 -18.29
CA HIS A 146 -27.61 5.96 -18.17
C HIS A 146 -27.54 7.08 -19.23
N TYR A 147 -26.35 7.62 -19.50
CA TYR A 147 -26.20 8.82 -20.33
C TYR A 147 -25.88 8.53 -21.80
N ASP A 148 -25.34 7.36 -22.12
CA ASP A 148 -25.00 6.97 -23.49
C ASP A 148 -26.10 6.09 -24.07
N TYR A 149 -26.65 6.52 -25.21
CA TYR A 149 -27.72 5.82 -25.91
C TYR A 149 -27.24 4.55 -26.64
N GLY A 150 -25.93 4.27 -26.62
CA GLY A 150 -25.38 2.99 -27.07
C GLY A 150 -25.59 1.84 -26.09
N PHE A 151 -26.15 2.09 -24.89
CA PHE A 151 -26.35 1.09 -23.85
C PHE A 151 -27.79 1.13 -23.32
N ASN A 152 -28.38 -0.05 -23.10
CA ASN A 152 -29.71 -0.22 -22.52
C ASN A 152 -29.63 -0.55 -21.03
N GLY A 153 -29.02 0.34 -20.26
CA GLY A 153 -28.95 0.24 -18.80
C GLY A 153 -27.64 -0.32 -18.25
N LEU A 154 -27.63 -0.54 -16.93
CA LEU A 154 -26.44 -0.89 -16.16
C LEU A 154 -25.83 -2.25 -16.51
N PHE A 155 -26.65 -3.23 -16.91
CA PHE A 155 -26.15 -4.58 -17.22
C PHE A 155 -25.32 -4.58 -18.52
N GLU A 156 -25.79 -3.90 -19.57
CA GLU A 156 -25.06 -3.81 -20.83
C GLU A 156 -23.75 -3.01 -20.69
N SER A 157 -23.76 -1.94 -19.88
CA SER A 157 -22.54 -1.17 -19.63
C SER A 157 -21.52 -1.94 -18.77
N LEU A 158 -21.96 -2.71 -17.77
CA LEU A 158 -21.07 -3.60 -17.01
C LEU A 158 -20.49 -4.71 -17.90
N TRP A 159 -21.31 -5.30 -18.77
CA TRP A 159 -20.85 -6.30 -19.73
C TRP A 159 -19.74 -5.73 -20.63
N PHE A 160 -19.98 -4.55 -21.20
CA PHE A 160 -19.00 -3.86 -22.02
C PHE A 160 -17.70 -3.56 -21.27
N ASP A 161 -17.79 -3.06 -20.03
CA ASP A 161 -16.61 -2.73 -19.23
C ASP A 161 -15.79 -4.00 -18.92
N ILE A 162 -16.44 -5.12 -18.56
CA ILE A 162 -15.75 -6.40 -18.32
C ILE A 162 -15.04 -6.89 -19.59
N VAL A 163 -15.74 -6.91 -20.72
CA VAL A 163 -15.22 -7.37 -22.02
C VAL A 163 -14.06 -6.49 -22.51
N SER A 164 -14.16 -5.17 -22.30
CA SER A 164 -13.12 -4.22 -22.69
C SER A 164 -11.89 -4.30 -21.78
N MET A 165 -12.10 -4.37 -20.46
CA MET A 165 -11.05 -4.45 -19.46
C MET A 165 -10.25 -5.74 -19.58
N THR A 166 -10.92 -6.86 -19.88
CA THR A 166 -10.28 -8.16 -20.12
C THR A 166 -9.65 -8.26 -21.51
N THR A 167 -9.68 -7.18 -22.29
CA THR A 167 -9.14 -7.09 -23.67
C THR A 167 -9.80 -8.07 -24.65
N VAL A 168 -10.97 -8.62 -24.32
CA VAL A 168 -11.72 -9.53 -25.20
C VAL A 168 -12.32 -8.76 -26.38
N GLY A 169 -12.98 -7.64 -26.09
CA GLY A 169 -13.45 -6.69 -27.11
C GLY A 169 -14.38 -7.27 -28.17
N TYR A 170 -15.50 -7.89 -27.77
CA TYR A 170 -16.47 -8.46 -28.72
C TYR A 170 -17.02 -7.46 -29.75
N GLY A 171 -17.12 -6.18 -29.39
CA GLY A 171 -17.59 -5.12 -30.30
C GLY A 171 -19.10 -5.14 -30.56
N ASP A 172 -19.85 -5.90 -29.76
CA ASP A 172 -21.31 -5.99 -29.77
C ASP A 172 -21.98 -4.71 -29.24
N ILE A 173 -21.38 -4.09 -28.24
CA ILE A 173 -21.83 -2.82 -27.65
C ILE A 173 -20.63 -1.87 -27.58
N VAL A 174 -20.83 -0.60 -27.95
CA VAL A 174 -19.77 0.42 -27.97
C VAL A 174 -20.29 1.80 -27.57
N PRO A 175 -19.47 2.65 -26.90
CA PRO A 175 -19.86 4.01 -26.55
C PRO A 175 -20.03 4.88 -27.79
N LEU A 176 -21.19 5.54 -27.88
CA LEU A 176 -21.53 6.41 -29.00
C LEU A 176 -21.22 7.87 -28.69
N ARG A 177 -21.31 8.29 -27.42
CA ARG A 177 -21.01 9.67 -27.00
C ARG A 177 -19.52 9.89 -26.76
N PHE A 178 -19.06 11.11 -27.09
CA PHE A 178 -17.68 11.53 -26.89
C PHE A 178 -17.22 11.40 -25.43
N ILE A 179 -18.07 11.83 -24.49
CA ILE A 179 -17.74 11.77 -23.06
C ILE A 179 -17.58 10.32 -22.57
N SER A 180 -18.43 9.40 -23.04
CA SER A 180 -18.35 7.99 -22.70
C SER A 180 -17.09 7.36 -23.26
N LYS A 181 -16.69 7.71 -24.50
CA LYS A 181 -15.41 7.25 -25.09
C LYS A 181 -14.20 7.68 -24.24
N ILE A 182 -14.22 8.89 -23.69
CA ILE A 182 -13.17 9.35 -22.76
C ILE A 182 -13.15 8.48 -21.51
N PHE A 183 -14.30 8.22 -20.88
CA PHE A 183 -14.36 7.35 -19.70
C PHE A 183 -13.89 5.92 -20.01
N THR A 184 -14.32 5.36 -21.14
CA THR A 184 -13.87 4.05 -21.64
C THR A 184 -12.35 3.99 -21.83
N LEU A 185 -11.71 5.06 -22.33
CA LEU A 185 -10.25 5.10 -22.45
C LEU A 185 -9.57 4.88 -21.08
N PHE A 186 -10.05 5.59 -20.05
CA PHE A 186 -9.52 5.44 -18.69
C PHE A 186 -9.82 4.06 -18.10
N THR A 187 -11.03 3.52 -18.33
CA THR A 187 -11.43 2.16 -17.97
C THR A 187 -10.47 1.11 -18.53
N ILE A 188 -10.13 1.20 -19.82
CA ILE A 188 -9.21 0.25 -20.48
C ILE A 188 -7.80 0.37 -19.87
N ILE A 189 -7.28 1.58 -19.71
CA ILE A 189 -5.95 1.82 -19.12
C ILE A 189 -5.89 1.25 -17.70
N MET A 190 -6.90 1.53 -16.86
CA MET A 190 -7.00 0.99 -15.50
C MET A 190 -7.05 -0.55 -15.48
N GLY A 191 -7.76 -1.16 -16.43
CA GLY A 191 -7.80 -2.61 -16.60
C GLY A 191 -6.43 -3.23 -16.80
N VAL A 192 -5.66 -2.67 -17.74
CA VAL A 192 -4.28 -3.13 -18.03
C VAL A 192 -3.37 -2.95 -16.82
N PHE A 193 -3.46 -1.83 -16.12
CA PHE A 193 -2.70 -1.61 -14.88
C PHE A 193 -3.05 -2.63 -13.80
N LEU A 194 -4.33 -2.93 -13.60
CA LEU A 194 -4.77 -3.89 -12.59
C LEU A 194 -4.20 -5.28 -12.86
N ILE A 195 -4.32 -5.78 -14.09
CA ILE A 195 -3.78 -7.08 -14.48
C ILE A 195 -2.27 -7.11 -14.28
N SER A 196 -1.57 -6.05 -14.70
CA SER A 196 -0.11 -5.94 -14.56
C SER A 196 0.34 -5.99 -13.09
N ILE A 197 -0.33 -5.23 -12.23
CA ILE A 197 -0.06 -5.18 -10.79
C ILE A 197 -0.34 -6.54 -10.14
N PHE A 198 -1.44 -7.20 -10.50
CA PHE A 198 -1.79 -8.51 -9.99
C PHE A 198 -0.75 -9.58 -10.38
N THR A 199 -0.33 -9.60 -11.65
CA THR A 199 0.72 -10.51 -12.13
C THR A 199 2.05 -10.25 -11.44
N ALA A 200 2.44 -8.99 -11.24
CA ALA A 200 3.64 -8.62 -10.52
C ALA A 200 3.59 -9.10 -9.05
N TYR A 201 2.45 -8.93 -8.38
CA TYR A 201 2.24 -9.43 -7.02
C TYR A 201 2.37 -10.96 -6.94
N LEU A 202 1.71 -11.71 -7.82
CA LEU A 202 1.84 -13.17 -7.86
C LEU A 202 3.28 -13.61 -8.09
N THR A 203 3.99 -12.95 -9.01
CA THR A 203 5.40 -13.23 -9.33
C THR A 203 6.30 -12.98 -8.13
N THR A 204 6.12 -11.86 -7.42
CA THR A 204 6.90 -11.57 -6.20
C THR A 204 6.63 -12.58 -5.10
N LYS A 205 5.36 -13.00 -4.91
CA LYS A 205 4.99 -14.02 -3.93
C LYS A 205 5.56 -15.40 -4.25
N TYR A 206 5.53 -15.79 -5.52
CA TYR A 206 6.10 -17.05 -5.98
C TYR A 206 7.63 -17.10 -5.75
N ASN A 207 8.32 -15.98 -6.03
CA ASN A 207 9.77 -15.88 -5.91
C ASN A 207 10.28 -15.63 -4.48
N GLU A 208 9.41 -15.29 -3.52
CA GLU A 208 9.80 -14.95 -2.14
C GLU A 208 10.49 -16.13 -1.43
N LYS A 209 9.92 -17.35 -1.52
CA LYS A 209 10.45 -18.56 -0.88
C LYS A 209 11.84 -18.96 -1.41
N PRO A 210 12.05 -19.13 -2.73
CA PRO A 210 13.36 -19.53 -3.25
C PRO A 210 14.43 -18.45 -3.02
N MET A 211 14.10 -17.16 -3.17
CA MET A 211 15.05 -16.09 -2.89
C MET A 211 15.46 -16.02 -1.42
N ARG A 212 14.50 -16.23 -0.49
CA ARG A 212 14.81 -16.25 0.96
C ARG A 212 15.74 -17.40 1.32
N ASN A 213 15.54 -18.58 0.73
CA ASN A 213 16.42 -19.73 0.95
C ASN A 213 17.81 -19.45 0.38
N LYS A 214 17.92 -18.98 -0.86
CA LYS A 214 19.21 -18.64 -1.49
C LYS A 214 19.98 -17.60 -0.66
N ARG A 215 19.31 -16.56 -0.17
CA ARG A 215 19.92 -15.58 0.74
C ARG A 215 20.44 -16.24 2.02
N ARG A 216 19.66 -17.10 2.67
CA ARG A 216 20.12 -17.85 3.88
C ARG A 216 21.34 -18.71 3.60
N TYR A 217 21.38 -19.41 2.46
CA TYR A 217 22.56 -20.17 2.08
C TYR A 217 23.78 -19.26 1.95
N VAL A 218 23.68 -18.18 1.17
CA VAL A 218 24.79 -17.23 1.00
C VAL A 218 25.25 -16.66 2.33
N PHE A 219 24.34 -16.24 3.21
CA PHE A 219 24.70 -15.77 4.55
C PHE A 219 25.43 -16.82 5.38
N LYS A 220 24.98 -18.08 5.34
CA LYS A 220 25.64 -19.19 6.04
C LYS A 220 27.04 -19.50 5.47
N TYR A 221 27.22 -19.38 4.16
CA TYR A 221 28.53 -19.54 3.52
C TYR A 221 29.49 -18.40 3.89
N VAL A 222 29.02 -17.15 3.88
CA VAL A 222 29.82 -15.97 4.25
C VAL A 222 30.22 -16.03 5.73
N ASP A 223 29.28 -16.32 6.63
CA ASP A 223 29.57 -16.49 8.08
C ASP A 223 30.55 -17.64 8.36
N GLY A 224 30.49 -18.72 7.55
CA GLY A 224 31.45 -19.82 7.62
C GLY A 224 32.85 -19.42 7.15
N LEU A 225 32.96 -18.60 6.10
CA LEU A 225 34.24 -18.08 5.60
C LEU A 225 34.86 -17.09 6.58
N GLU A 226 34.06 -16.22 7.18
CA GLU A 226 34.50 -15.27 8.21
C GLU A 226 35.15 -16.01 9.38
N LYS A 227 34.46 -17.01 9.95
CA LYS A 227 35.00 -17.85 11.03
C LYS A 227 36.27 -18.61 10.67
N ALA A 228 36.38 -19.12 9.44
CA ALA A 228 37.59 -19.81 8.99
C ALA A 228 38.76 -18.84 8.85
N THR A 229 38.48 -17.59 8.46
CA THR A 229 39.49 -16.53 8.36
C THR A 229 39.98 -16.14 9.75
N ASP A 230 39.07 -15.96 10.72
CA ASP A 230 39.41 -15.70 12.12
C ASP A 230 40.28 -16.82 12.73
N GLU A 231 39.94 -18.10 12.46
CA GLU A 231 40.72 -19.23 12.97
C GLU A 231 42.13 -19.29 12.37
N ILE A 232 42.28 -18.89 11.10
CA ILE A 232 43.59 -18.78 10.44
C ILE A 232 44.39 -17.64 11.07
N GLU A 233 43.78 -16.48 11.30
CA GLU A 233 44.42 -15.31 11.92
C GLU A 233 44.92 -15.64 13.34
N ASP A 234 44.11 -16.34 14.15
CA ASP A 234 44.49 -16.86 15.46
C ASP A 234 45.68 -17.83 15.40
N LYS A 235 45.70 -18.71 14.40
CA LYS A 235 46.83 -19.64 14.19
C LYS A 235 48.10 -18.91 13.76
N PHE A 236 47.98 -17.89 12.91
CA PHE A 236 49.11 -17.04 12.50
C PHE A 236 49.69 -16.29 13.69
N MET A 237 48.88 -15.66 14.55
CA MET A 237 49.36 -15.02 15.78
C MET A 237 50.14 -15.99 16.67
N LYS A 238 49.62 -17.21 16.88
CA LYS A 238 50.33 -18.23 17.69
C LYS A 238 51.67 -18.66 17.08
N ILE A 239 51.79 -18.68 15.76
CA ILE A 239 53.04 -18.98 15.07
C ILE A 239 54.01 -17.82 15.24
N GLU A 240 53.56 -16.58 15.03
CA GLU A 240 54.36 -15.38 15.18
C GLU A 240 54.92 -15.24 16.60
N ASP A 241 54.10 -15.51 17.61
CA ASP A 241 54.52 -15.57 19.02
C ASP A 241 55.63 -16.61 19.26
N LYS A 242 55.47 -17.84 18.74
CA LYS A 242 56.50 -18.90 18.86
C LYS A 242 57.78 -18.54 18.11
N LEU A 243 57.67 -17.90 16.96
CA LEU A 243 58.83 -17.48 16.17
C LEU A 243 59.61 -16.38 16.90
N SER A 244 58.89 -15.49 17.59
CA SER A 244 59.48 -14.47 18.46
C SER A 244 60.22 -15.06 19.67
N SER A 245 59.69 -16.13 20.28
CA SER A 245 60.37 -16.81 21.38
C SER A 245 61.63 -17.53 20.92
N ILE A 246 61.56 -18.25 19.79
CA ILE A 246 62.74 -18.93 19.22
C ILE A 246 63.82 -17.91 18.86
N LYS A 247 63.45 -16.75 18.28
CA LYS A 247 64.42 -15.70 17.95
C LYS A 247 65.13 -15.16 19.19
N LYS A 248 64.43 -15.04 20.32
CA LYS A 248 65.03 -14.71 21.62
C LYS A 248 65.99 -15.80 22.10
N ASP A 249 65.59 -17.07 22.02
CA ASP A 249 66.43 -18.19 22.45
C ASP A 249 67.71 -18.29 21.62
N VAL A 250 67.62 -18.07 20.30
CA VAL A 250 68.78 -18.03 19.40
C VAL A 250 69.72 -16.87 19.76
N SER A 251 69.18 -15.67 19.98
CA SER A 251 70.00 -14.51 20.39
C SER A 251 70.72 -14.76 21.72
N TYR A 252 70.06 -15.41 22.68
CA TYR A 252 70.66 -15.78 23.95
C TYR A 252 71.79 -16.82 23.79
N LEU A 253 71.61 -17.79 22.88
CA LEU A 253 72.65 -18.77 22.58
C LEU A 253 73.86 -18.14 21.87
N GLU A 254 73.63 -17.21 20.93
CA GLU A 254 74.70 -16.45 20.27
C GLU A 254 75.52 -15.64 21.28
N ASP A 255 74.87 -14.91 22.19
CA ASP A 255 75.53 -14.14 23.25
C ASP A 255 76.40 -15.03 24.16
N ASN A 256 75.88 -16.18 24.59
CA ASN A 256 76.63 -17.13 25.41
C ASN A 256 77.81 -17.76 24.66
N MET A 257 77.64 -18.08 23.37
CA MET A 257 78.72 -18.62 22.54
C MET A 257 79.85 -17.61 22.39
N ASP A 258 79.53 -16.33 22.16
CA ASP A 258 80.52 -15.25 22.08
C ASP A 258 81.28 -15.07 23.39
N GLU A 259 80.61 -15.24 24.53
CA GLU A 259 81.24 -15.22 25.86
C GLU A 259 82.21 -16.41 26.05
N VAL A 260 81.81 -17.62 25.67
CA VAL A 260 82.68 -18.82 25.72
C VAL A 260 83.89 -18.67 24.79
N ILE A 261 83.69 -18.16 23.58
CA ILE A 261 84.79 -17.91 22.63
C ILE A 261 85.80 -16.89 23.20
N LYS A 262 85.32 -15.86 23.91
CA LYS A 262 86.19 -14.90 24.61
C LYS A 262 86.98 -15.56 25.74
N LEU A 263 86.39 -16.50 26.47
CA LEU A 263 87.07 -17.23 27.54
C LEU A 263 88.15 -18.18 27.02
N ILE A 264 87.95 -18.81 25.85
CA ILE A 264 88.92 -19.73 25.24
C ILE A 264 90.11 -18.98 24.59
N LYS A 265 89.91 -17.74 24.12
CA LYS A 265 90.96 -16.92 23.49
C LYS A 265 91.90 -16.21 24.47
N LYS A 266 91.75 -16.44 25.79
CA LYS A 266 92.54 -15.81 26.86
C LYS A 266 93.49 -16.83 27.47
#